data_AF-A0A438G572-F1
#
_entry.id   AF-A0A438G572-F1
#
_cell.length_a   1.000
_cell.length_b   1.000
_cell.length_c   1.000
_cell.angle_alpha   90.00
_cell.angle_beta   90.00
_cell.angle_gamma   90.00
#
_symmetry.space_group_name_H-M   'P 1'
#
loop_
_entity.id
_entity.type
_entity.pdbx_description
1 polymer ?
#
loop_
_entity_poly.entity_id
_entity_poly.type
_entity_poly.pdbx_seq_one_letter_code
_entity_poly.pdbx_strand_id
1 'polypeptide(L)' 'MAAIRACQEQMLATQAQHTAILRQLQLHFDLPPAVEPSTSTPAEPHSHPSEPQAPLKHH' A
#
# COMPACT_ATOMS: atom_id res chain seq x y z
N MET A 1 -10.90 4.62 -16.21
CA MET A 1 -9.49 5.05 -15.93
C MET A 1 -9.42 6.33 -15.10
N ALA A 2 -10.17 7.40 -15.40
CA ALA A 2 -10.13 8.65 -14.63
C ALA A 2 -10.57 8.50 -13.15
N ALA A 3 -11.63 7.75 -12.88
CA ALA A 3 -12.12 7.52 -11.52
C ALA A 3 -11.12 6.75 -10.63
N ILE A 4 -10.33 5.83 -11.20
CA ILE A 4 -9.30 5.08 -10.47
C ILE A 4 -8.15 6.02 -10.07
N ARG A 5 -7.71 6.90 -10.99
CA ARG A 5 -6.70 7.91 -10.68
C ARG A 5 -7.17 8.88 -9.61
N ALA A 6 -8.40 9.38 -9.72
CA ALA A 6 -8.98 10.27 -8.71
C ALA A 6 -9.04 9.59 -7.32
N CYS A 7 -9.35 8.29 -7.26
CA CYS A 7 -9.34 7.51 -6.02
C CYS A 7 -7.92 7.37 -5.44
N GLN A 8 -6.92 7.09 -6.28
CA GLN A 8 -5.52 7.00 -5.86
C GLN A 8 -4.98 8.34 -5.34
N GLU A 9 -5.27 9.43 -6.06
CA GLU A 9 -4.91 10.79 -5.66
C GLU A 9 -5.58 11.18 -4.34
N GLN A 10 -6.85 10.81 -4.15
CA GLN A 10 -7.55 11.02 -2.89
C GLN A 10 -6.90 10.24 -1.74
N MET A 11 -6.53 8.97 -1.95
CA MET A 11 -5.82 8.19 -0.94
C MET A 11 -4.48 8.83 -0.57
N LEU A 12 -3.70 9.28 -1.55
CA LEU A 12 -2.41 9.96 -1.34
C LEU A 12 -2.60 11.28 -0.57
N ALA A 13 -3.59 12.08 -0.96
CA ALA A 13 -3.90 13.34 -0.28
C ALA A 13 -4.33 13.10 1.17
N THR A 14 -5.16 12.07 1.41
CA THR A 14 -5.62 11.70 2.76
C THR A 14 -4.45 11.18 3.61
N GLN A 15 -3.59 10.34 3.04
CA GLN A 15 -2.37 9.88 3.70
C GLN A 15 -1.47 11.05 4.08
N ALA A 16 -1.20 11.97 3.15
CA ALA A 16 -0.38 13.15 3.41
C ALA A 16 -0.96 14.04 4.52
N GLN A 17 -2.29 14.21 4.54
CA GLN A 17 -2.98 14.93 5.61
C GLN A 17 -2.80 14.24 6.97
N HIS A 18 -3.04 12.94 7.05
CA HIS A 18 -2.84 12.17 8.29
C HIS A 18 -1.38 12.24 8.77
N THR A 19 -0.41 12.10 7.86
CA THR A 19 1.02 12.22 8.17
C THR A 19 1.38 13.62 8.65
N ALA A 20 0.82 14.68 8.06
CA ALA A 20 1.07 16.05 8.51
C ALA A 20 0.57 16.29 9.93
N ILE A 21 -0.63 15.81 10.26
CA ILE A 21 -1.20 15.89 11.62
C ILE A 21 -0.31 15.16 12.61
N LEU A 22 0.09 13.92 12.30
CA LEU A 22 0.99 13.15 13.15
C LEU A 22 2.33 13.85 13.36
N ARG A 23 2.91 14.45 12.31
CA ARG A 23 4.15 15.23 12.43
C ARG A 23 3.97 16.46 13.31
N GLN A 24 2.85 17.17 13.19
CA GLN A 24 2.56 18.33 14.05
C GLN A 24 2.47 17.92 15.52
N LEU A 25 1.81 16.79 15.81
CA LEU A 25 1.76 16.26 17.17
C LEU A 25 3.14 15.82 17.65
N GLN A 26 3.93 15.14 16.82
CA GLN A 26 5.29 14.72 17.18
C GLN A 26 6.17 15.90 17.59
N LEU A 27 6.16 16.98 16.80
CA LEU A 27 6.92 18.20 17.09
C LEU A 27 6.45 18.89 18.36
N HIS A 28 5.14 18.84 18.66
CA HIS A 28 4.58 19.48 19.85
C HIS A 28 4.90 18.71 21.14
N PHE A 29 5.16 17.40 21.06
CA PHE A 29 5.36 16.52 22.22
C PHE A 29 6.79 15.96 22.33
N ASP A 30 7.73 16.39 21.48
CA ASP A 30 9.10 15.82 21.38
C ASP A 30 9.08 14.28 21.25
N LEU A 31 8.07 13.75 20.56
CA LEU A 31 7.93 12.31 20.35
C LEU A 31 8.96 11.85 19.31
N PRO A 32 9.63 10.70 19.52
CA PRO A 32 10.47 10.12 18.49
C PRO A 32 9.61 9.79 17.25
N PRO A 33 10.18 9.87 16.04
CA PRO A 33 9.46 9.53 14.82
C PRO A 33 8.93 8.10 14.93
N ALA A 34 7.61 7.96 14.89
CA ALA A 34 6.95 6.67 14.77
C ALA A 34 7.42 6.08 13.43
N VAL A 35 8.01 4.88 13.51
CA VAL A 35 8.53 4.03 12.42
C VAL A 35 8.14 4.51 11.01
N GLU A 36 9.18 4.67 10.18
CA GLU A 36 9.09 5.08 8.77
C GLU A 36 7.79 4.58 8.12
N PRO A 37 6.99 5.48 7.53
CA PRO A 37 5.76 5.09 6.88
C PRO A 37 6.13 4.03 5.87
N SER A 38 5.71 2.79 6.15
CA SER A 38 5.95 1.69 5.24
C SER A 38 5.20 2.03 3.98
N THR A 39 5.90 2.63 3.02
CA THR A 39 5.58 2.55 1.61
C THR A 39 5.76 1.09 1.27
N SER A 40 4.81 0.26 1.72
CA SER A 40 4.56 -1.02 1.11
C SER A 40 4.14 -0.66 -0.30
N THR A 41 5.15 -0.59 -1.18
CA THR A 41 4.98 -0.74 -2.61
C THR A 41 3.97 -1.86 -2.75
N PRO A 42 2.78 -1.63 -3.33
CA PRO A 42 1.85 -2.71 -3.55
C PRO A 42 2.65 -3.79 -4.27
N ALA A 43 2.86 -4.94 -3.61
CA ALA A 43 3.51 -6.06 -4.25
C ALA A 43 2.71 -6.27 -5.53
N GLU A 44 3.39 -6.11 -6.67
CA GLU A 44 2.80 -6.40 -7.97
C GLU A 44 2.11 -7.76 -7.81
N PRO A 45 0.80 -7.89 -8.10
CA PRO A 45 0.14 -9.18 -7.96
C PRO A 45 0.89 -10.09 -8.92
N HIS A 46 1.75 -10.95 -8.38
CA HIS A 46 2.50 -11.92 -9.15
C HIS A 46 1.47 -12.71 -9.93
N SER A 47 1.28 -12.32 -11.19
CA SER A 47 0.43 -13.00 -12.14
C SER A 47 1.20 -14.26 -12.50
N HIS A 48 1.09 -15.25 -11.63
CA HIS A 48 1.50 -16.59 -11.93
C HIS A 48 0.34 -17.23 -12.70
N PRO A 49 0.45 -17.48 -14.01
CA PRO A 49 -0.34 -18.54 -14.58
C PRO A 49 0.29 -19.82 -14.05
N SER A 50 -0.22 -20.35 -12.94
CA SER A 50 -0.09 -21.79 -12.71
C SER A 50 -0.89 -22.43 -13.82
N GLU A 51 -0.19 -22.82 -14.88
CA GLU A 51 -0.63 -23.81 -15.84
C GLU A 51 -1.40 -24.91 -15.09
N PRO A 52 -2.65 -25.24 -15.48
CA PRO A 52 -3.36 -26.32 -14.83
C PRO A 52 -2.63 -27.61 -15.16
N GLN A 53 -1.80 -28.10 -14.24
CA GLN A 53 -1.20 -29.43 -14.36
C GLN A 53 -2.34 -30.44 -14.53
N ALA A 54 -2.40 -30.99 -15.74
CA ALA A 54 -3.35 -32.00 -16.18
C ALA A 54 -3.36 -33.21 -15.21
N PRO A 55 -4.50 -33.91 -15.08
CA PRO A 55 -4.70 -34.89 -14.02
C PRO A 55 -3.73 -36.07 -14.17
N LEU A 56 -3.01 -36.35 -13.09
CA LEU A 56 -2.12 -37.50 -12.95
C LEU A 56 -2.94 -38.79 -13.14
N LYS A 57 -2.84 -39.40 -14.33
CA LYS A 57 -3.45 -40.70 -14.62
C LYS A 57 -2.57 -41.79 -14.01
N HIS A 58 -3.04 -42.39 -12.92
CA HIS A 58 -2.46 -43.61 -12.35
C HIS A 58 -2.61 -44.77 -13.35
N HIS A 59 -1.51 -45.44 -13.65
CA HIS A 59 -1.46 -46.83 -14.12
C HIS A 59 -0.38 -47.56 -13.31
#